data_AF-A0A4R9PXV8-F1
#
_entry.id   AF-A0A4R9PXV8-F1
#
_cell.length_a   1.000
_cell.length_b   1.000
_cell.length_c   1.000
_cell.angle_alpha   90.00
_cell.angle_beta   90.00
_cell.angle_gamma   90.00
#
_symmetry.space_group_name_H-M   'P 1'
#
loop_
_entity.id
_entity.type
_entity.pdbx_description
1 polymer ?
#
loop_
_entity_poly.entity_id
_entity_poly.type
_entity_poly.pdbx_seq_one_letter_code
_entity_poly.pdbx_strand_id
1 'polypeptide(L)' 'GVTLVHAEIPERIVYARSPRTLPVVLSADEVVHFLEAVPSLKTRTALTTAYAAGLRASETVGLKVGDIDSGRGVILVR' A
#
# COMPACT_ATOMS: atom_id res chain seq x y z
N GLY A 1 30.88 -33.64 24.07
CA GLY A 1 32.11 -32.91 24.44
C GLY A 1 31.70 -31.55 24.92
N VAL A 2 32.20 -31.14 26.09
CA VAL A 2 31.97 -29.82 26.67
C VAL A 2 32.70 -28.77 25.82
N THR A 3 31.96 -27.90 25.13
CA THR A 3 32.55 -26.73 24.49
C THR A 3 32.57 -25.58 25.48
N LEU A 4 33.78 -25.08 25.69
CA LEU A 4 34.18 -24.07 26.67
C LEU A 4 33.43 -22.74 26.47
N VAL A 5 32.91 -22.22 27.57
CA VAL A 5 32.42 -20.84 27.74
C VAL A 5 33.55 -19.88 27.34
N HIS A 6 33.53 -19.40 26.09
CA HIS A 6 34.37 -18.28 25.64
C HIS A 6 33.56 -17.00 25.78
N ALA A 7 34.05 -16.08 26.62
CA ALA A 7 33.44 -14.79 26.90
C ALA A 7 33.62 -13.74 25.77
N GLU A 8 33.95 -14.18 24.55
CA GLU A 8 34.30 -13.30 23.41
C GLU A 8 33.29 -13.33 22.26
N ILE A 9 32.04 -13.74 22.52
CA ILE A 9 30.97 -13.67 21.52
C ILE A 9 30.16 -12.39 21.77
N PRO A 10 30.15 -11.40 20.86
CA PRO A 10 29.27 -10.25 21.00
C PRO A 10 27.81 -10.75 20.97
N GLU A 11 27.01 -10.41 21.98
CA GLU A 11 25.57 -10.72 22.10
C GLU A 11 24.69 -10.17 20.95
N ARG A 12 25.30 -9.50 19.97
CA ARG A 12 24.59 -8.78 18.91
C ARG A 12 25.21 -9.06 17.55
N ILE A 13 24.99 -10.27 17.05
CA ILE A 13 25.02 -10.49 15.60
C ILE A 13 23.84 -9.71 15.03
N VAL A 14 24.12 -8.55 14.43
CA VAL A 14 23.11 -7.78 13.71
C VAL A 14 22.65 -8.65 12.54
N TYR A 15 21.45 -9.23 12.66
CA TYR A 15 20.82 -9.97 11.58
C TYR A 15 20.82 -9.08 10.33
N ALA A 16 21.38 -9.58 9.23
CA ALA A 16 21.37 -8.87 7.97
C ALA A 16 19.91 -8.57 7.59
N ARG A 17 19.62 -7.31 7.26
CA ARG A 17 18.30 -6.90 6.77
C ARG A 17 17.98 -7.74 5.53
N SER A 18 16.85 -8.44 5.52
CA SER A 18 16.41 -9.19 4.34
C SER A 18 16.40 -8.27 3.12
N PRO A 19 16.97 -8.70 1.97
CA PRO A 19 16.93 -7.91 0.74
C PRO A 19 15.48 -7.55 0.41
N ARG A 20 15.19 -6.26 0.27
CA ARG A 20 13.86 -5.80 -0.15
C ARG A 20 13.78 -5.98 -1.66
N THR A 21 13.02 -6.98 -2.11
CA THR A 21 12.66 -7.12 -3.52
C THR A 21 11.73 -5.98 -3.91
N LEU A 22 11.86 -5.50 -5.14
CA LEU A 22 10.92 -4.51 -5.68
C LEU A 22 9.55 -5.18 -5.82
N PRO A 23 8.46 -4.51 -5.39
CA PRO A 23 7.12 -5.04 -5.58
C PRO A 23 6.79 -5.13 -7.07
N VAL A 24 6.12 -6.22 -7.47
CA VAL A 24 5.52 -6.33 -8.80
C VAL A 24 4.37 -5.34 -8.87
N VAL A 25 4.38 -4.47 -9.88
CA VAL A 25 3.34 -3.47 -10.13
C VAL A 25 2.52 -3.87 -11.34
N LEU A 26 1.21 -3.64 -11.28
CA LEU A 26 0.30 -3.88 -12.41
C LEU A 26 0.59 -2.88 -13.53
N SER A 27 0.49 -3.35 -14.77
CA SER A 27 0.40 -2.50 -15.95
C SER A 27 -0.94 -1.75 -16.00
N ALA A 28 -1.02 -0.70 -16.82
CA ALA A 28 -2.25 0.07 -16.98
C ALA A 28 -3.43 -0.80 -17.44
N ASP A 29 -3.20 -1.71 -18.38
CA ASP A 29 -4.24 -2.60 -18.92
C ASP A 29 -4.74 -3.59 -17.86
N GLU A 30 -3.83 -4.12 -17.03
CA GLU A 30 -4.21 -4.99 -15.90
C GLU A 30 -5.03 -4.23 -14.85
N VAL A 31 -4.72 -2.95 -14.60
CA VAL A 31 -5.52 -2.12 -13.68
C VAL A 31 -6.91 -1.89 -14.24
N VAL A 32 -7.05 -1.59 -15.53
CA VAL A 32 -8.36 -1.42 -16.17
C VAL A 32 -9.18 -2.70 -16.05
N HIS A 33 -8.61 -3.85 -16.42
CA HIS A 33 -9.29 -5.14 -16.32
C HIS A 33 -9.71 -5.47 -14.89
N PHE A 34 -8.83 -5.19 -13.91
CA PHE A 34 -9.12 -5.35 -12.50
C PHE A 34 -10.31 -4.49 -12.04
N LEU A 35 -10.34 -3.21 -12.40
CA LEU A 35 -11.42 -2.30 -12.00
C LEU A 35 -12.76 -2.67 -12.67
N GLU A 36 -12.73 -3.11 -13.93
CA GLU A 36 -13.91 -3.56 -14.67
C GLU A 36 -14.53 -4.83 -14.09
N ALA A 37 -13.72 -5.72 -13.51
CA ALA A 37 -14.18 -6.94 -12.86
C ALA A 37 -14.95 -6.68 -11.54
N VAL A 38 -14.90 -5.47 -10.96
CA VAL A 38 -15.56 -5.15 -9.68
C VAL A 38 -17.05 -4.88 -9.89
N PRO A 39 -17.99 -5.71 -9.41
CA PRO A 39 -19.41 -5.56 -9.73
C PRO A 39 -20.11 -4.43 -8.96
N SER A 40 -19.64 -4.13 -7.75
CA SER A 40 -20.20 -3.07 -6.91
C SER A 40 -19.72 -1.71 -7.37
N LEU A 41 -20.64 -0.84 -7.80
CA LEU A 41 -20.33 0.54 -8.17
C LEU A 41 -19.61 1.29 -7.04
N LYS A 42 -20.04 1.09 -5.79
CA LYS A 42 -19.40 1.71 -4.61
C LYS A 42 -17.93 1.31 -4.50
N THR A 43 -17.65 0.02 -4.59
CA THR A 43 -16.28 -0.51 -4.44
C THR A 43 -15.43 -0.12 -5.65
N ARG A 44 -15.97 -0.21 -6.87
CA ARG A 44 -15.28 0.21 -8.09
C ARG A 44 -14.90 1.69 -8.03
N THR A 45 -15.82 2.55 -7.59
CA THR A 45 -15.57 3.98 -7.44
C THR A 45 -14.46 4.22 -6.41
N ALA A 46 -14.52 3.58 -5.24
CA ALA A 46 -13.49 3.72 -4.21
C ALA A 46 -12.09 3.31 -4.72
N LEU A 47 -11.98 2.14 -5.38
CA LEU A 47 -10.72 1.66 -5.94
C LEU A 47 -10.20 2.54 -7.07
N THR A 48 -11.10 3.01 -7.94
CA THR A 48 -10.74 3.92 -9.04
C THR A 48 -10.22 5.24 -8.50
N THR A 49 -10.90 5.83 -7.52
CA THR A 49 -10.45 7.08 -6.88
C THR A 49 -9.12 6.89 -6.18
N ALA A 50 -8.93 5.78 -5.45
CA ALA A 50 -7.67 5.49 -4.78
C ALA A 50 -6.52 5.36 -5.78
N TYR A 51 -6.75 4.67 -6.90
CA TYR A 51 -5.76 4.54 -7.97
C TYR A 51 -5.46 5.88 -8.64
N ALA A 52 -6.49 6.63 -9.03
CA ALA A 52 -6.36 7.88 -9.77
C ALA A 52 -5.72 9.01 -8.94
N ALA A 53 -6.04 9.10 -7.65
CA ALA A 53 -5.54 10.14 -6.76
C ALA A 53 -4.41 9.67 -5.82
N GLY A 54 -4.00 8.40 -5.90
CA GLY A 54 -2.94 7.84 -5.06
C GLY A 54 -3.28 7.76 -3.57
N LEU A 55 -4.56 7.58 -3.23
CA LEU A 55 -5.01 7.58 -1.85
C LEU A 55 -4.60 6.30 -1.12
N ARG A 56 -4.28 6.44 0.16
CA ARG A 56 -4.12 5.30 1.07
C ARG A 56 -5.47 4.63 1.32
N ALA A 57 -5.43 3.38 1.79
CA ALA A 57 -6.64 2.64 2.11
C ALA A 57 -7.49 3.35 3.18
N SER A 58 -6.86 3.88 4.23
CA SER A 58 -7.57 4.63 5.30
C SER A 58 -8.23 5.90 4.78
N GLU A 59 -7.56 6.61 3.88
CA GLU A 59 -8.04 7.86 3.27
C GLU A 59 -9.25 7.58 2.36
N THR A 60 -9.18 6.52 1.56
CA THR A 60 -10.27 6.10 0.66
C THR A 60 -11.52 5.70 1.43
N VAL A 61 -11.36 4.96 2.54
CA VAL A 61 -12.49 4.51 3.38
C VAL A 61 -13.07 5.68 4.19
N GLY A 62 -12.25 6.67 4.55
CA GLY A 62 -12.66 7.86 5.30
C GLY A 62 -13.20 9.01 4.45
N LEU A 63 -13.11 8.92 3.11
CA LEU A 63 -13.48 9.99 2.19
C LEU A 63 -14.97 10.32 2.28
N LYS A 64 -15.30 11.61 2.42
CA LYS A 64 -16.68 12.11 2.42
C LYS A 64 -16.96 12.93 1.18
N VAL A 65 -18.23 13.04 0.80
CA VAL A 65 -18.66 13.85 -0.36
C VAL A 65 -18.23 15.31 -0.20
N GLY A 66 -18.29 15.87 1.01
CA GLY A 66 -17.85 17.24 1.29
C GLY A 66 -16.33 17.47 1.16
N ASP A 67 -15.55 16.40 1.01
CA ASP A 67 -14.11 16.49 0.76
C ASP A 67 -13.77 16.58 -0.74
N ILE A 68 -14.77 16.44 -1.63
CA ILE A 68 -14.61 16.45 -3.08
C ILE A 68 -15.08 17.80 -3.63
N ASP A 69 -14.15 18.57 -4.21
CA ASP A 69 -14.45 19.77 -4.98
C ASP A 69 -14.31 19.45 -6.48
N SER A 70 -15.43 19.06 -7.10
CA SER A 70 -15.49 18.75 -8.53
C SER A 70 -15.29 19.97 -9.43
N GLY A 71 -15.53 21.18 -8.93
CA GLY A 71 -15.31 22.42 -9.70
C GLY A 71 -13.83 22.71 -9.88
N ARG A 72 -13.01 22.35 -8.89
CA ARG A 72 -11.55 22.52 -8.92
C ARG A 72 -10.79 21.23 -9.25
N GLY A 73 -11.46 20.08 -9.24
CA GLY A 73 -10.82 18.77 -9.40
C GLY A 73 -9.93 18.40 -8.21
N VAL A 74 -10.32 18.78 -6.99
CA VAL A 74 -9.51 18.61 -5.77
C VAL A 74 -10.21 17.66 -4.80
N ILE A 75 -9.42 16.80 -4.15
CA ILE A 75 -9.86 15.94 -3.04
C ILE A 75 -9.10 16.34 -1.79
N LEU A 76 -9.81 16.66 -0.72
CA LEU A 76 -9.24 16.93 0.60
C LEU A 76 -9.07 15.62 1.37
N VAL A 77 -7.84 15.30 1.74
CA VAL A 77 -7.50 14.07 2.48
C VAL A 77 -7.38 14.36 3.98
N ARG A 78 -7.81 13.42 4.83
CA ARG A 78 -7.70 13.48 6.29
C ARG A 78 -6.75 12.42 6.84
#